data_AF-A0A1Y4NLT0-F1
#
_entry.id   AF-A0A1Y4NLT0-F1
#
_cell.length_a   1.000
_cell.length_b   1.000
_cell.length_c   1.000
_cell.angle_alpha   90.00
_cell.angle_beta   90.00
_cell.angle_gamma   90.00
#
_symmetry.space_group_name_H-M   'P 1'
#
loop_
_entity.id
_entity.type
_entity.pdbx_description
1 polymer ?
#
loop_
_entity_poly.entity_id
_entity_poly.type
_entity_poly.pdbx_seq_one_letter_code
_entity_poly.pdbx_strand_id
1 'polypeptide(L)'
;MTKKELRKISLQYRTLSSQMLKIDSQEEINCVKIFFDYITNIPFIMAYISDCHKEDYDFAEIYKNKSWNDMLTLPDTQEAIVDYGYQLLQYILDGPKQLHALAFGYTSSRKFKDMIAAFMRKAIEPFVIAVKSYLELSLIDCPEGVPVASTEEQEKTLFLSYCQKDSDIANLIETGLAPHINGKAKISRDIRDVEYHESFKKFMQTIETHDFVIMIVSDHYLKSRNCMFEVLEVIKDSQFQKKLAFIILSDGDIQYYQDQNMPSIGAKVYSLEGQTAYSLYWTKIEKELQEQIEALGDPTRAIHQIKEKRIVQRILLDLPEFMEFIKDAKGIPLSEHVDSGFKDIIKFLGF
;
A
#
# COMPACT_ATOMS: atom_id res chain seq x y z
N MET A 1 12.67 -18.76 8.43
CA MET A 1 11.84 -17.71 7.83
C MET A 1 10.52 -17.65 8.56
N THR A 2 10.14 -16.49 9.08
CA THR A 2 8.89 -16.28 9.82
C THR A 2 7.71 -16.04 8.87
N LYS A 3 6.48 -16.30 9.32
CA LYS A 3 5.25 -15.97 8.56
C LYS A 3 5.15 -14.46 8.24
N LYS A 4 5.67 -13.59 9.12
CA LYS A 4 5.74 -12.13 8.91
C LYS A 4 6.71 -11.76 7.77
N GLU A 5 7.89 -12.36 7.73
CA GLU A 5 8.86 -12.16 6.64
C GLU A 5 8.31 -12.67 5.31
N LEU A 6 7.71 -13.86 5.29
CA LEU A 6 7.13 -14.43 4.08
C LEU A 6 5.96 -13.60 3.54
N ARG A 7 5.13 -13.01 4.43
CA ARG A 7 4.09 -12.04 4.03
C ARG A 7 4.67 -10.80 3.34
N LYS A 8 5.78 -10.25 3.85
CA LYS A 8 6.47 -9.11 3.23
C LYS A 8 7.02 -9.48 1.85
N ILE A 9 7.65 -10.65 1.75
CA ILE A 9 8.17 -11.18 0.48
C ILE A 9 7.02 -11.35 -0.53
N SER A 10 5.90 -11.94 -0.12
CA SER A 10 4.71 -12.12 -0.97
C SER A 10 4.08 -10.80 -1.40
N LEU A 11 4.01 -9.80 -0.52
CA LEU A 11 3.51 -8.47 -0.86
C LEU A 11 4.40 -7.76 -1.89
N GLN A 12 5.71 -7.68 -1.63
CA GLN A 12 6.65 -7.03 -2.54
C GLN A 12 6.69 -7.74 -3.89
N TYR A 13 6.64 -9.08 -3.88
CA TYR A 13 6.53 -9.87 -5.10
C TYR A 13 5.30 -9.47 -5.93
N ARG A 14 4.11 -9.41 -5.31
CA ARG A 14 2.85 -9.01 -5.99
C ARG A 14 2.92 -7.60 -6.56
N THR A 15 3.52 -6.66 -5.84
CA THR A 15 3.64 -5.27 -6.29
C THR A 15 4.56 -5.16 -7.49
N LEU A 16 5.78 -5.71 -7.40
CA LEU A 16 6.78 -5.60 -8.45
C LEU A 16 6.38 -6.38 -9.70
N SER A 17 5.79 -7.57 -9.54
CA SER A 17 5.30 -8.34 -10.67
C SER A 17 4.11 -7.65 -11.38
N SER A 18 3.19 -7.04 -10.64
CA SER A 18 2.09 -6.26 -11.21
C SER A 18 2.57 -5.04 -12.00
N GLN A 19 3.60 -4.34 -11.50
CA GLN A 19 4.23 -3.22 -12.22
C GLN A 19 4.92 -3.70 -13.50
N MET A 20 5.70 -4.77 -13.42
CA MET A 20 6.36 -5.37 -14.57
C MET A 20 5.34 -5.85 -15.62
N LEU A 21 4.27 -6.54 -15.24
CA LEU A 21 3.30 -7.10 -16.19
C LEU A 21 2.48 -6.03 -16.93
N LYS A 22 2.41 -4.80 -16.40
CA LYS A 22 1.68 -3.68 -17.00
C LYS A 22 2.49 -2.89 -18.02
N ILE A 23 3.79 -3.14 -18.15
CA ILE A 23 4.60 -2.40 -19.11
C ILE A 23 4.09 -2.63 -20.53
N ASP A 24 4.14 -1.58 -21.31
CA ASP A 24 3.74 -1.63 -22.70
C ASP A 24 4.68 -0.80 -23.60
N SER A 25 5.77 -0.28 -23.05
CA SER A 25 6.77 0.46 -23.79
C SER A 25 8.20 -0.03 -23.49
N GLN A 26 9.14 0.28 -24.39
CA GLN A 26 10.57 -0.02 -24.20
C GLN A 26 11.16 0.78 -23.03
N GLU A 27 10.68 2.00 -22.81
CA GLU A 27 11.16 2.93 -21.78
C GLU A 27 10.93 2.38 -20.36
N GLU A 28 9.97 1.46 -20.21
CA GLU A 28 9.61 0.82 -18.94
C GLU A 28 10.39 -0.48 -18.66
N ILE A 29 11.39 -0.86 -19.47
CA ILE A 29 12.18 -2.08 -19.27
C ILE A 29 12.84 -2.16 -17.89
N ASN A 30 13.07 -1.01 -17.24
CA ASN A 30 13.59 -0.96 -15.88
C ASN A 30 12.65 -1.66 -14.86
N CYS A 31 11.34 -1.77 -15.11
CA CYS A 31 10.43 -2.55 -14.26
C CYS A 31 10.73 -4.05 -14.32
N VAL A 32 11.15 -4.57 -15.47
CA VAL A 32 11.63 -5.95 -15.62
C VAL A 32 12.89 -6.15 -14.78
N LYS A 33 13.84 -5.21 -14.86
CA LYS A 33 15.07 -5.24 -14.08
C LYS A 33 14.81 -5.23 -12.57
N ILE A 34 14.00 -4.29 -12.09
CA ILE A 34 13.67 -4.18 -10.65
C ILE A 34 13.05 -5.48 -10.13
N PHE A 35 12.13 -6.06 -10.89
CA PHE A 35 11.51 -7.33 -10.51
C PHE A 35 12.51 -8.49 -10.53
N PHE A 36 13.33 -8.59 -11.57
CA PHE A 36 14.35 -9.62 -11.71
C PHE A 36 15.41 -9.56 -10.60
N ASP A 37 15.91 -8.35 -10.30
CA ASP A 37 16.86 -8.11 -9.21
C ASP A 37 16.23 -8.51 -7.87
N TYR A 38 14.94 -8.21 -7.65
CA TYR A 38 14.24 -8.61 -6.43
C TYR A 38 14.15 -10.13 -6.26
N ILE A 39 13.65 -10.87 -7.26
CA ILE A 39 13.50 -12.32 -7.15
C ILE A 39 14.85 -13.04 -7.04
N THR A 40 15.91 -12.47 -7.62
CA THR A 40 17.28 -13.01 -7.57
C THR A 40 17.93 -12.76 -6.20
N ASN A 41 17.69 -11.59 -5.60
CA ASN A 41 18.32 -11.21 -4.33
C ASN A 41 17.56 -11.69 -3.08
N ILE A 42 16.34 -12.22 -3.20
CA ILE A 42 15.60 -12.82 -2.08
C ILE A 42 15.93 -14.31 -2.00
N PRO A 43 16.71 -14.77 -0.98
CA PRO A 43 17.18 -16.16 -0.93
C PRO A 43 16.06 -17.19 -0.96
N PHE A 44 14.91 -16.86 -0.34
CA PHE A 44 13.77 -17.76 -0.31
C PHE A 44 13.15 -18.02 -1.69
N ILE A 45 13.02 -16.99 -2.52
CA ILE A 45 12.49 -17.12 -3.88
C ILE A 45 13.54 -17.78 -4.77
N MET A 46 14.79 -17.34 -4.65
CA MET A 46 15.88 -17.87 -5.46
C MET A 46 16.15 -19.35 -5.20
N ALA A 47 16.00 -19.82 -3.96
CA ALA A 47 16.08 -21.25 -3.63
C ALA A 47 15.04 -22.07 -4.42
N TYR A 48 13.77 -21.64 -4.42
CA TYR A 48 12.71 -22.31 -5.19
C TYR A 48 12.99 -22.29 -6.70
N ILE A 49 13.42 -21.15 -7.24
CA ILE A 49 13.80 -21.05 -8.66
C ILE A 49 14.94 -22.01 -9.00
N SER A 50 15.95 -22.10 -8.12
CA SER A 50 17.09 -23.01 -8.28
C SER A 50 16.67 -24.47 -8.20
N ASP A 51 15.72 -24.81 -7.32
CA ASP A 51 15.18 -26.16 -7.19
C ASP A 51 14.34 -26.56 -8.42
N CYS A 52 13.73 -25.60 -9.10
CA CYS A 52 13.02 -25.82 -10.37
C CYS A 52 13.97 -26.00 -11.57
N HIS A 53 15.23 -25.58 -11.47
CA HIS A 53 16.16 -25.55 -12.59
C HIS A 53 16.54 -26.96 -13.07
N LYS A 54 16.39 -27.22 -14.37
CA LYS A 54 16.68 -28.53 -14.99
C LYS A 54 17.59 -28.46 -16.21
N GLU A 55 17.52 -27.38 -16.98
CA GLU A 55 18.29 -27.22 -18.22
C GLU A 55 18.48 -25.74 -18.55
N ASP A 56 19.52 -25.42 -19.34
CA ASP A 56 19.75 -24.08 -19.85
C ASP A 56 19.03 -23.87 -21.18
N TYR A 57 18.18 -22.85 -21.27
CA TYR A 57 17.47 -22.48 -22.48
C TYR A 57 18.30 -21.49 -23.32
N ASP A 58 18.70 -21.91 -24.52
CA ASP A 58 19.30 -20.99 -25.50
C ASP A 58 18.22 -20.13 -26.17
N PHE A 59 17.82 -19.06 -25.48
CA PHE A 59 16.86 -18.10 -26.02
C PHE A 59 17.34 -17.40 -27.29
N ALA A 60 18.65 -17.26 -27.51
CA ALA A 60 19.15 -16.69 -28.75
C ALA A 60 18.84 -17.62 -29.94
N GLU A 61 19.06 -18.92 -29.78
CA GLU A 61 18.70 -19.93 -30.77
C GLU A 61 17.17 -20.08 -30.92
N ILE A 62 16.42 -20.08 -29.81
CA ILE A 62 14.94 -20.15 -29.84
C ILE A 62 14.38 -18.98 -30.65
N TYR A 63 14.81 -17.75 -30.39
CA TYR A 63 14.34 -16.57 -31.13
C TYR A 63 14.83 -16.55 -32.58
N LYS A 64 15.98 -17.14 -32.90
CA LYS A 64 16.49 -17.27 -34.27
C LYS A 64 15.67 -18.26 -35.10
N ASN A 65 15.22 -19.36 -34.49
CA ASN A 65 14.47 -20.42 -35.14
C ASN A 65 12.94 -20.17 -35.13
N LYS A 66 12.48 -19.23 -34.31
CA LYS A 66 11.07 -18.82 -34.20
C LYS A 66 10.59 -18.09 -35.46
N SER A 67 9.46 -18.52 -36.04
CA SER A 67 8.84 -17.77 -37.13
C SER A 67 8.33 -16.41 -36.66
N TRP A 68 8.30 -15.44 -37.57
CA TRP A 68 7.85 -14.08 -37.28
C TRP A 68 6.46 -14.01 -36.62
N ASN A 69 5.51 -14.88 -36.98
CA ASN A 69 4.15 -14.86 -36.40
C ASN A 69 3.95 -15.78 -35.19
N ASP A 70 4.95 -16.57 -34.80
CA ASP A 70 4.79 -17.55 -33.74
C ASP A 70 4.91 -16.89 -32.36
N MET A 71 4.41 -17.55 -31.32
CA MET A 71 4.67 -17.21 -29.93
C MET A 71 5.72 -18.18 -29.37
N LEU A 72 6.38 -17.82 -28.27
CA LEU A 72 7.18 -18.81 -27.55
C LEU A 72 6.26 -19.95 -27.07
N THR A 73 6.73 -21.18 -27.24
CA THR A 73 6.05 -22.36 -26.70
C THR A 73 6.47 -22.49 -25.24
N LEU A 74 5.51 -22.39 -24.34
CA LEU A 74 5.76 -22.54 -22.91
C LEU A 74 5.81 -24.03 -22.52
N PRO A 75 6.61 -24.39 -21.52
CA PRO A 75 6.57 -25.72 -20.92
C PRO A 75 5.20 -26.07 -20.31
N ASP A 76 4.95 -27.36 -20.10
CA ASP A 76 3.67 -27.91 -19.64
C ASP A 76 3.60 -28.17 -18.12
N THR A 77 4.74 -28.08 -17.42
CA THR A 77 4.82 -28.25 -15.96
C THR A 77 5.13 -26.93 -15.26
N GLN A 78 4.64 -26.78 -14.01
CA GLN A 78 4.83 -25.56 -13.24
C GLN A 78 6.31 -25.27 -12.97
N GLU A 79 7.09 -26.30 -12.63
CA GLU A 79 8.53 -26.19 -12.36
C GLU A 79 9.29 -25.73 -13.62
N ALA A 80 8.98 -26.31 -14.78
CA ALA A 80 9.59 -25.90 -16.03
C ALA A 80 9.17 -24.48 -16.44
N ILE A 81 7.94 -24.05 -16.15
CA ILE A 81 7.50 -22.66 -16.35
C ILE A 81 8.30 -21.69 -15.46
N VAL A 82 8.61 -22.08 -14.22
CA VAL A 82 9.43 -21.28 -13.30
C VAL A 82 10.85 -21.13 -13.85
N ASP A 83 11.49 -22.24 -14.23
CA ASP A 83 12.85 -22.26 -14.78
C ASP A 83 12.94 -21.45 -16.09
N TYR A 84 12.07 -21.76 -17.05
CA TYR A 84 11.99 -21.07 -18.35
C TYR A 84 11.74 -19.58 -18.19
N GLY A 85 10.80 -19.19 -17.34
CA GLY A 85 10.44 -17.79 -17.12
C GLY A 85 11.57 -16.98 -16.47
N TYR A 86 12.30 -17.56 -15.53
CA TYR A 86 13.45 -16.90 -14.92
C TYR A 86 14.56 -16.65 -15.95
N GLN A 87 14.91 -17.68 -16.73
CA GLN A 87 15.93 -17.56 -17.77
C GLN A 87 15.49 -16.64 -18.91
N LEU A 88 14.19 -16.58 -19.24
CA LEU A 88 13.65 -15.63 -20.22
C LEU A 88 13.81 -14.18 -19.74
N LEU A 89 13.52 -13.90 -18.46
CA LEU A 89 13.73 -12.57 -17.86
C LEU A 89 15.22 -12.19 -17.87
N GLN A 90 16.10 -13.13 -17.54
CA GLN A 90 17.54 -12.94 -17.65
C GLN A 90 17.95 -12.63 -19.10
N TYR A 91 17.44 -13.39 -20.07
CA TYR A 91 17.70 -13.15 -21.48
C TYR A 91 17.21 -11.78 -21.94
N ILE A 92 16.01 -11.33 -21.52
CA ILE A 92 15.48 -9.99 -21.85
C ILE A 92 16.44 -8.89 -21.39
N LEU A 93 17.04 -9.06 -20.20
CA LEU A 93 17.91 -8.06 -19.57
C LEU A 93 19.37 -8.14 -20.04
N ASP A 94 19.75 -9.23 -20.70
CA ASP A 94 21.10 -9.41 -21.21
C ASP A 94 21.34 -8.58 -22.49
N GLY A 95 22.07 -7.47 -22.38
CA GLY A 95 22.38 -6.62 -23.53
C GLY A 95 21.22 -5.78 -24.08
N PRO A 96 21.44 -5.01 -25.17
CA PRO A 96 20.50 -3.99 -25.65
C PRO A 96 19.36 -4.58 -26.48
N LYS A 97 18.52 -5.42 -25.87
CA LYS A 97 17.36 -6.03 -26.54
C LYS A 97 16.15 -5.10 -26.57
N GLN A 98 15.42 -5.15 -27.68
CA GLN A 98 14.19 -4.40 -27.88
C GLN A 98 12.98 -5.30 -27.56
N LEU A 99 12.19 -4.94 -26.55
CA LEU A 99 11.01 -5.68 -26.10
C LEU A 99 10.00 -5.87 -27.24
N HIS A 100 9.79 -4.86 -28.08
CA HIS A 100 8.86 -4.98 -29.21
C HIS A 100 9.31 -6.04 -30.24
N ALA A 101 10.62 -6.27 -30.38
CA ALA A 101 11.14 -7.32 -31.25
C ALA A 101 10.90 -8.72 -30.63
N LEU A 102 11.08 -8.85 -29.31
CA LEU A 102 10.78 -10.09 -28.58
C LEU A 102 9.28 -10.40 -28.53
N ALA A 103 8.45 -9.36 -28.52
CA ALA A 103 7.00 -9.42 -28.42
C ALA A 103 6.28 -9.64 -29.76
N PHE A 104 7.03 -9.66 -30.87
CA PHE A 104 6.46 -9.81 -32.18
C PHE A 104 5.84 -11.22 -32.34
N GLY A 105 4.62 -11.28 -32.89
CA GLY A 105 3.81 -12.52 -33.01
C GLY A 105 2.78 -12.77 -31.90
N TYR A 106 2.80 -11.98 -30.81
CA TYR A 106 1.91 -12.21 -29.66
C TYR A 106 0.49 -11.67 -29.82
N THR A 107 0.25 -10.81 -30.82
CA THR A 107 -1.05 -10.20 -31.13
C THR A 107 -1.16 -9.89 -32.62
N SER A 108 -2.38 -9.73 -33.12
CA SER A 108 -2.65 -9.25 -34.48
C SER A 108 -2.56 -7.72 -34.62
N SER A 109 -2.46 -6.99 -33.50
CA SER A 109 -2.27 -5.53 -33.53
C SER A 109 -0.91 -5.15 -34.11
N ARG A 110 -0.88 -4.04 -34.85
CA ARG A 110 0.36 -3.45 -35.42
C ARG A 110 1.05 -2.46 -34.47
N LYS A 111 0.46 -2.17 -33.30
CA LYS A 111 1.03 -1.22 -32.33
C LYS A 111 2.03 -1.95 -31.42
N PHE A 112 3.25 -1.43 -31.31
CA PHE A 112 4.27 -1.99 -30.40
C PHE A 112 3.77 -2.10 -28.96
N LYS A 113 2.98 -1.12 -28.51
CA LYS A 113 2.32 -1.13 -27.22
C LYS A 113 1.55 -2.43 -26.94
N ASP A 114 0.66 -2.77 -27.87
CA ASP A 114 -0.21 -3.93 -27.74
C ASP A 114 0.59 -5.24 -27.86
N MET A 115 1.67 -5.24 -28.65
CA MET A 115 2.58 -6.39 -28.76
C MET A 115 3.27 -6.65 -27.43
N ILE A 116 3.90 -5.63 -26.83
CA ILE A 116 4.60 -5.74 -25.55
C ILE A 116 3.63 -6.20 -24.46
N ALA A 117 2.45 -5.58 -24.34
CA ALA A 117 1.45 -6.00 -23.37
C ALA A 117 1.00 -7.46 -23.57
N ALA A 118 0.83 -7.90 -24.83
CA ALA A 118 0.47 -9.29 -25.13
C ALA A 118 1.61 -10.27 -24.81
N PHE A 119 2.87 -9.88 -25.02
CA PHE A 119 4.05 -10.65 -24.63
C PHE A 119 4.14 -10.82 -23.12
N MET A 120 4.03 -9.74 -22.35
CA MET A 120 4.05 -9.80 -20.88
C MET A 120 2.97 -10.75 -20.35
N ARG A 121 1.74 -10.61 -20.86
CA ARG A 121 0.60 -11.45 -20.47
C ARG A 121 0.75 -12.93 -20.85
N LYS A 122 1.30 -13.24 -22.01
CA LYS A 122 1.31 -14.63 -22.52
C LYS A 122 2.61 -15.37 -22.26
N ALA A 123 3.74 -14.67 -22.12
CA ALA A 123 5.06 -15.29 -21.91
C ALA A 123 5.55 -15.17 -20.47
N ILE A 124 5.29 -14.02 -19.81
CA ILE A 124 5.87 -13.71 -18.49
C ILE A 124 4.87 -13.96 -17.35
N GLU A 125 3.59 -13.67 -17.55
CA GLU A 125 2.56 -13.87 -16.51
C GLU A 125 2.47 -15.32 -15.99
N PRO A 126 2.61 -16.38 -16.82
CA PRO A 126 2.60 -17.76 -16.31
C PRO A 126 3.69 -18.02 -15.25
N PHE A 127 4.91 -17.50 -15.47
CA PHE A 127 5.99 -17.53 -14.49
C PHE A 127 5.60 -16.79 -13.20
N VAL A 128 5.01 -15.60 -13.35
CA VAL A 128 4.59 -14.78 -12.21
C VAL A 128 3.57 -15.51 -11.33
N ILE A 129 2.59 -16.15 -11.98
CA ILE A 129 1.55 -16.92 -11.30
C ILE A 129 2.17 -18.12 -10.59
N ALA A 130 3.07 -18.87 -11.23
CA ALA A 130 3.70 -20.05 -10.65
C ALA A 130 4.48 -19.74 -9.36
N VAL A 131 5.32 -18.70 -9.37
CA VAL A 131 6.06 -18.27 -8.17
C VAL A 131 5.11 -17.68 -7.12
N LYS A 132 4.06 -16.95 -7.52
CA LYS A 132 3.03 -16.47 -6.59
C LYS A 132 2.35 -17.63 -5.87
N SER A 133 1.94 -18.67 -6.60
CA SER A 133 1.31 -19.87 -6.01
C SER A 133 2.25 -20.57 -5.03
N TYR A 134 3.54 -20.68 -5.34
CA TYR A 134 4.54 -21.17 -4.39
C TYR A 134 4.60 -20.34 -3.11
N LEU A 135 4.63 -19.01 -3.22
CA LEU A 135 4.62 -18.11 -2.06
C LEU A 135 3.34 -18.25 -1.22
N GLU A 136 2.18 -18.45 -1.86
CA GLU A 136 0.89 -18.65 -1.20
C GLU A 136 0.82 -20.01 -0.48
N LEU A 137 1.28 -21.09 -1.11
CA LEU A 137 1.39 -22.41 -0.48
C LEU A 137 2.34 -22.37 0.71
N SER A 138 3.51 -21.74 0.53
CA SER A 138 4.48 -21.56 1.61
C SER A 138 3.92 -20.77 2.79
N LEU A 139 2.97 -19.85 2.57
CA LEU A 139 2.28 -19.10 3.63
C LEU A 139 1.27 -19.95 4.40
N ILE A 140 0.66 -20.94 3.74
CA ILE A 140 -0.26 -21.92 4.34
C ILE A 140 0.54 -22.92 5.17
N ASP A 141 1.63 -23.45 4.61
CA ASP A 141 2.49 -24.46 5.25
C ASP A 141 3.36 -23.89 6.37
N CYS A 142 3.48 -22.55 6.46
CA CYS A 142 4.12 -21.89 7.57
C CYS A 142 3.24 -22.09 8.83
N PRO A 143 3.64 -22.93 9.80
CA PRO A 143 2.80 -23.30 10.92
C PRO A 143 2.26 -22.05 11.59
N GLU A 144 0.95 -22.01 11.84
CA GLU A 144 0.40 -21.02 12.75
C GLU A 144 1.11 -21.24 14.08
N GLY A 145 1.97 -20.30 14.45
CA GLY A 145 2.54 -20.31 15.78
C GLY A 145 1.37 -20.39 16.75
N VAL A 146 1.28 -21.51 17.48
CA VAL A 146 0.94 -21.47 18.90
C VAL A 146 1.66 -20.24 19.45
N PRO A 147 1.01 -19.35 20.23
CA PRO A 147 1.68 -18.18 20.76
C PRO A 147 2.90 -18.65 21.55
N VAL A 148 4.05 -18.60 20.90
CA VAL A 148 5.33 -18.85 21.53
C VAL A 148 5.47 -17.64 22.42
N ALA A 149 5.41 -17.85 23.72
CA ALA A 149 5.94 -16.91 24.69
C ALA A 149 7.37 -16.61 24.26
N SER A 150 7.55 -15.50 23.53
CA SER A 150 8.83 -14.98 23.14
C SER A 150 9.46 -14.42 24.40
N THR A 151 10.37 -15.19 25.00
CA THR A 151 11.24 -14.74 26.10
C THR A 151 12.36 -13.80 25.65
N GLU A 152 12.19 -13.12 24.52
CA GLU A 152 12.91 -11.89 24.19
C GLU A 152 11.84 -10.83 23.91
N GLU A 153 11.71 -9.84 24.79
CA GLU A 153 10.81 -8.70 24.63
C GLU A 153 11.27 -7.87 23.42
N GLN A 154 10.81 -8.25 22.23
CA GLN A 154 10.92 -7.39 21.06
C GLN A 154 9.99 -6.19 21.29
N GLU A 155 10.58 -5.00 21.39
CA GLU A 155 9.86 -3.74 21.57
C GLU A 155 8.79 -3.59 20.47
N LYS A 156 7.51 -3.58 20.87
CA LYS A 156 6.38 -3.38 19.96
C LYS A 156 6.47 -2.01 19.29
N THR A 157 5.80 -1.83 18.17
CA THR A 157 5.81 -0.56 17.44
C THR A 157 4.40 0.02 17.35
N LEU A 158 4.25 1.29 17.77
CA LEU A 158 2.99 2.02 17.77
C LEU A 158 3.10 3.27 16.87
N PHE A 159 2.21 3.40 15.89
CA PHE A 159 2.13 4.58 15.04
C PHE A 159 0.97 5.48 15.44
N LEU A 160 1.20 6.80 15.57
CA LEU A 160 0.14 7.78 15.73
C LEU A 160 -0.18 8.41 14.37
N SER A 161 -1.40 8.17 13.87
CA SER A 161 -1.97 8.78 12.67
C SER A 161 -2.86 9.95 13.07
N TYR A 162 -2.48 11.18 12.68
CA TYR A 162 -3.17 12.40 13.07
C TYR A 162 -3.05 13.49 11.98
N CYS A 163 -3.89 14.51 12.03
CA CYS A 163 -3.69 15.70 11.19
C CYS A 163 -2.61 16.58 11.81
N GLN A 164 -1.69 17.13 11.01
CA GLN A 164 -0.61 17.99 11.51
C GLN A 164 -1.11 19.17 12.36
N LYS A 165 -2.33 19.68 12.08
CA LYS A 165 -3.00 20.72 12.86
C LYS A 165 -3.32 20.30 14.31
N ASP A 166 -3.34 18.99 14.57
CA ASP A 166 -3.65 18.37 15.87
C ASP A 166 -2.37 17.87 16.58
N SER A 167 -1.22 18.45 16.25
CA SER A 167 0.08 18.03 16.81
C SER A 167 0.17 18.15 18.33
N ASP A 168 -0.48 19.14 18.94
CA ASP A 168 -0.57 19.28 20.39
C ASP A 168 -1.25 18.07 21.04
N ILE A 169 -2.31 17.54 20.42
CA ILE A 169 -3.02 16.35 20.88
C ILE A 169 -2.16 15.10 20.73
N ALA A 170 -1.45 14.96 19.60
CA ALA A 170 -0.50 13.87 19.42
C ALA A 170 0.62 13.91 20.49
N ASN A 171 1.09 15.11 20.85
CA ASN A 171 2.09 15.29 21.91
C ASN A 171 1.55 14.87 23.29
N LEU A 172 0.31 15.25 23.60
CA LEU A 172 -0.38 14.86 24.82
C LEU A 172 -0.47 13.34 24.94
N ILE A 173 -0.91 12.65 23.88
CA ILE A 173 -1.08 11.20 23.86
C ILE A 173 0.27 10.49 23.99
N GLU A 174 1.30 10.91 23.25
CA GLU A 174 2.62 10.29 23.39
C GLU A 174 3.18 10.48 24.80
N THR A 175 3.07 11.69 25.36
CA THR A 175 3.56 12.00 26.71
C THR A 175 2.81 11.19 27.77
N GLY A 176 1.50 11.02 27.59
CA GLY A 176 0.65 10.23 28.48
C GLY A 176 0.93 8.72 28.40
N LEU A 177 1.26 8.21 27.22
CA LEU A 177 1.60 6.79 27.03
C LEU A 177 3.02 6.44 27.46
N ALA A 178 3.99 7.36 27.29
CA ALA A 178 5.41 7.10 27.50
C ALA A 178 5.76 6.41 28.84
N PRO A 179 5.20 6.80 30.01
CA PRO A 179 5.48 6.13 31.28
C PRO A 179 5.06 4.65 31.32
N HIS A 180 4.08 4.26 30.51
CA HIS A 180 3.48 2.93 30.54
C HIS A 180 4.08 1.96 29.52
N ILE A 181 4.70 2.49 28.47
CA ILE A 181 5.24 1.69 27.36
C ILE A 181 6.76 1.77 27.22
N ASN A 182 7.45 2.51 28.09
CA ASN A 182 8.91 2.63 28.05
C ASN A 182 9.60 1.26 28.07
N GLY A 183 10.45 0.99 27.07
CA GLY A 183 11.11 -0.31 26.87
C GLY A 183 10.20 -1.44 26.37
N LYS A 184 8.89 -1.21 26.24
CA LYS A 184 7.90 -2.18 25.76
C LYS A 184 7.39 -1.87 24.36
N ALA A 185 7.23 -0.58 24.04
CA ALA A 185 6.87 -0.14 22.70
C ALA A 185 7.50 1.20 22.32
N LYS A 186 7.87 1.32 21.04
CA LYS A 186 8.34 2.54 20.42
C LYS A 186 7.20 3.26 19.69
N ILE A 187 6.99 4.52 20.01
CA ILE A 187 6.07 5.40 19.29
C ILE A 187 6.78 6.01 18.08
N SER A 188 6.11 6.02 16.93
CA SER A 188 6.46 6.86 15.80
C SER A 188 5.26 7.69 15.36
N ARG A 189 5.53 8.84 14.74
CA ARG A 189 4.53 9.81 14.33
C ARG A 189 4.85 10.37 12.96
N ASP A 190 3.81 10.77 12.23
CA ASP A 190 4.00 11.46 10.97
C ASP A 190 4.19 12.97 11.17
N ILE A 191 5.44 13.41 11.25
CA ILE A 191 5.78 14.84 11.17
C ILE A 191 6.29 15.06 9.75
N ARG A 192 5.42 15.41 8.81
CA ARG A 192 5.81 15.60 7.39
C ARG A 192 5.45 16.97 6.86
N ASP A 193 6.52 17.64 6.41
CA ASP A 193 6.55 18.88 5.64
C ASP A 193 7.09 18.55 4.22
N VAL A 194 6.50 17.55 3.53
CA VAL A 194 7.03 17.00 2.26
C VAL A 194 5.92 16.64 1.26
N GLU A 195 6.24 16.67 -0.03
CA GLU A 195 5.32 16.42 -1.16
C GLU A 195 4.56 15.07 -1.11
N TYR A 196 3.33 15.10 -1.65
CA TYR A 196 2.31 14.04 -1.63
C TYR A 196 2.78 12.60 -1.91
N HIS A 197 3.65 12.37 -2.89
CA HIS A 197 4.04 11.01 -3.28
C HIS A 197 4.96 10.34 -2.25
N GLU A 198 5.78 11.12 -1.56
CA GLU A 198 6.65 10.60 -0.51
C GLU A 198 5.90 10.39 0.80
N SER A 199 4.95 11.28 1.13
CA SER A 199 4.15 11.14 2.35
C SER A 199 3.31 9.87 2.30
N PHE A 200 2.60 9.62 1.20
CA PHE A 200 1.76 8.43 1.09
C PHE A 200 2.58 7.13 1.15
N LYS A 201 3.69 7.04 0.41
CA LYS A 201 4.55 5.84 0.40
C LYS A 201 5.13 5.55 1.78
N LYS A 202 5.60 6.59 2.49
CA LYS A 202 6.14 6.44 3.84
C LYS A 202 5.03 6.07 4.83
N PHE A 203 3.82 6.63 4.73
CA PHE A 203 2.67 6.25 5.56
C PHE A 203 2.32 4.76 5.41
N MET A 204 2.21 4.28 4.15
CA MET A 204 1.97 2.86 3.85
C MET A 204 3.04 1.95 4.45
N GLN A 205 4.32 2.30 4.28
CA GLN A 205 5.44 1.54 4.85
C GLN A 205 5.42 1.55 6.38
N THR A 206 5.11 2.69 6.99
CA THR A 206 4.98 2.82 8.45
C THR A 206 3.86 1.92 8.94
N ILE A 207 2.68 1.96 8.34
CA ILE A 207 1.52 1.15 8.76
C ILE A 207 1.75 -0.36 8.63
N GLU A 208 2.39 -0.79 7.55
CA GLU A 208 2.70 -2.21 7.36
C GLU A 208 3.73 -2.73 8.37
N THR A 209 4.65 -1.87 8.81
CA THR A 209 5.73 -2.24 9.73
C THR A 209 5.33 -2.16 11.20
N HIS A 210 4.33 -1.34 11.54
CA HIS A 210 3.89 -1.15 12.92
C HIS A 210 2.96 -2.28 13.39
N ASP A 211 3.08 -2.60 14.68
CA ASP A 211 2.24 -3.61 15.33
C ASP A 211 0.85 -3.04 15.67
N PHE A 212 0.80 -1.73 16.00
CA PHE A 212 -0.43 -1.01 16.33
C PHE A 212 -0.48 0.38 15.70
N VAL A 213 -1.68 0.89 15.46
CA VAL A 213 -1.93 2.25 14.98
C VAL A 213 -3.03 2.89 15.82
N ILE A 214 -2.74 4.05 16.40
CA ILE A 214 -3.75 4.91 17.01
C ILE A 214 -4.10 6.01 16.01
N MET A 215 -5.37 6.07 15.66
CA MET A 215 -5.93 7.11 14.81
C MET A 215 -6.57 8.19 15.67
N ILE A 216 -6.04 9.41 15.57
CA ILE A 216 -6.61 10.60 16.20
C ILE A 216 -7.53 11.26 15.18
N VAL A 217 -8.83 11.04 15.34
CA VAL A 217 -9.85 11.50 14.38
C VAL A 217 -10.45 12.80 14.87
N SER A 218 -10.25 13.86 14.09
CA SER A 218 -10.72 15.23 14.32
C SER A 218 -11.45 15.79 13.09
N ASP A 219 -12.06 16.97 13.22
CA ASP A 219 -12.56 17.71 12.06
C ASP A 219 -11.45 18.04 11.05
N HIS A 220 -10.25 18.38 11.53
CA HIS A 220 -9.09 18.62 10.70
C HIS A 220 -8.65 17.37 9.94
N TYR A 221 -8.69 16.19 10.59
CA TYR A 221 -8.37 14.91 9.97
C TYR A 221 -9.33 14.60 8.82
N LEU A 222 -10.64 14.70 9.07
CA LEU A 222 -11.70 14.34 8.13
C LEU A 222 -11.80 15.29 6.92
N LYS A 223 -11.25 16.51 7.06
CA LYS A 223 -11.12 17.50 5.99
C LYS A 223 -9.72 17.54 5.36
N SER A 224 -8.75 16.81 5.91
CA SER A 224 -7.39 16.75 5.38
C SER A 224 -7.33 15.79 4.21
N ARG A 225 -6.95 16.32 3.04
CA ARG A 225 -6.77 15.54 1.81
C ARG A 225 -5.76 14.41 1.97
N ASN A 226 -4.67 14.64 2.70
CA ASN A 226 -3.63 13.61 2.89
C ASN A 226 -4.13 12.53 3.84
N CYS A 227 -4.63 12.92 5.02
CA CYS A 227 -5.09 11.96 6.03
C CYS A 227 -6.21 11.06 5.50
N MET A 228 -7.20 11.64 4.82
CA MET A 228 -8.31 10.88 4.25
C MET A 228 -7.86 9.96 3.12
N PHE A 229 -7.02 10.45 2.21
CA PHE A 229 -6.50 9.60 1.14
C PHE A 229 -5.69 8.42 1.70
N GLU A 230 -4.82 8.69 2.66
CA GLU A 230 -3.95 7.73 3.31
C GLU A 230 -4.74 6.61 4.00
N VAL A 231 -5.70 6.94 4.87
CA VAL A 231 -6.47 5.92 5.59
C VAL A 231 -7.38 5.11 4.66
N LEU A 232 -8.03 5.75 3.68
CA LEU A 232 -9.01 5.07 2.83
C LEU A 232 -8.36 4.02 1.92
N GLU A 233 -7.06 4.14 1.62
CA GLU A 233 -6.32 3.14 0.86
C GLU A 233 -6.03 1.86 1.66
N VAL A 234 -5.95 1.94 3.00
CA VAL A 234 -5.56 0.81 3.87
C VAL A 234 -6.71 0.21 4.67
N ILE A 235 -7.75 1.00 4.95
CA ILE A 235 -8.83 0.59 5.87
C ILE A 235 -9.65 -0.59 5.37
N LYS A 236 -9.61 -0.87 4.07
CA LYS A 236 -10.26 -2.02 3.43
C LYS A 236 -9.60 -3.36 3.79
N ASP A 237 -8.38 -3.36 4.34
CA ASP A 237 -7.72 -4.58 4.80
C ASP A 237 -8.19 -4.96 6.21
N SER A 238 -8.95 -6.06 6.31
CA SER A 238 -9.42 -6.63 7.58
C SER A 238 -8.31 -6.93 8.61
N GLN A 239 -7.08 -7.18 8.18
CA GLN A 239 -5.94 -7.38 9.09
C GLN A 239 -5.42 -6.06 9.63
N PHE A 240 -5.50 -4.99 8.84
CA PHE A 240 -5.17 -3.65 9.29
C PHE A 240 -6.18 -3.16 10.33
N GLN A 241 -7.47 -3.37 10.09
CA GLN A 241 -8.54 -3.00 11.03
C GLN A 241 -8.31 -3.54 12.45
N LYS A 242 -7.73 -4.74 12.60
CA LYS A 242 -7.42 -5.35 13.91
C LYS A 242 -6.32 -4.64 14.70
N LYS A 243 -5.51 -3.81 14.04
CA LYS A 243 -4.41 -3.06 14.65
C LYS A 243 -4.80 -1.62 15.00
N LEU A 244 -6.01 -1.19 14.65
CA LEU A 244 -6.48 0.18 14.84
C LEU A 244 -7.10 0.38 16.22
N ALA A 245 -6.68 1.46 16.87
CA ALA A 245 -7.41 2.08 17.96
C ALA A 245 -7.81 3.50 17.54
N PHE A 246 -9.02 3.91 17.93
CA PHE A 246 -9.57 5.22 17.57
C PHE A 246 -9.68 6.11 18.81
N ILE A 247 -9.13 7.31 18.70
CA ILE A 247 -9.37 8.42 19.62
C ILE A 247 -10.17 9.46 18.87
N ILE A 248 -11.39 9.72 19.32
CA ILE A 248 -12.28 10.68 18.67
C ILE A 248 -12.22 12.01 19.43
N LEU A 249 -11.88 13.09 18.72
CA LEU A 249 -11.83 14.41 19.31
C LEU A 249 -13.21 15.05 19.37
N SER A 250 -13.44 15.82 20.41
CA SER A 250 -14.59 16.69 20.64
C SER A 250 -14.15 18.16 20.68
N ASP A 251 -15.08 19.09 20.53
CA ASP A 251 -14.77 20.52 20.69
C ASP A 251 -14.31 20.86 22.12
N GLY A 252 -14.60 20.02 23.12
CA GLY A 252 -14.08 20.18 24.49
C GLY A 252 -12.57 19.94 24.61
N ASP A 253 -11.95 19.27 23.63
CA ASP A 253 -10.52 18.98 23.64
C ASP A 253 -9.66 20.18 23.20
N ILE A 254 -10.27 21.31 22.83
CA ILE A 254 -9.57 22.58 22.51
C ILE A 254 -8.70 23.02 23.68
N GLN A 255 -9.08 22.69 24.92
CA GLN A 255 -8.31 22.99 26.12
C GLN A 255 -6.87 22.43 26.11
N TYR A 256 -6.60 21.39 25.31
CA TYR A 256 -5.29 20.76 25.20
C TYR A 256 -4.40 21.37 24.09
N TYR A 257 -4.93 22.30 23.31
CA TYR A 257 -4.16 23.03 22.30
C TYR A 257 -3.47 24.25 22.90
N GLN A 258 -2.31 24.60 22.34
CA GLN A 258 -1.62 25.84 22.69
C GLN A 258 -2.39 27.08 22.21
N ASP A 259 -2.98 26.99 21.01
CA ASP A 259 -3.89 28.02 20.48
C ASP A 259 -5.35 27.66 20.79
N GLN A 260 -5.96 28.46 21.68
CA GLN A 260 -7.35 28.26 22.10
C GLN A 260 -8.37 29.07 21.27
N ASN A 261 -7.92 29.81 20.25
CA ASN A 261 -8.82 30.59 19.38
C ASN A 261 -9.37 29.76 18.21
N MET A 262 -9.32 28.43 18.29
CA MET A 262 -9.82 27.57 17.23
C MET A 262 -11.35 27.44 17.26
N PRO A 263 -12.02 27.53 16.09
CA PRO A 263 -13.48 27.58 16.05
C PRO A 263 -14.17 26.24 16.34
N SER A 264 -13.56 25.11 15.94
CA SER A 264 -14.04 23.75 16.17
C SER A 264 -12.97 22.75 15.75
N ILE A 265 -12.85 21.65 16.48
CA ILE A 265 -11.91 20.54 16.20
C ILE A 265 -12.60 19.17 16.25
N GLY A 266 -13.80 19.09 16.81
CA GLY A 266 -14.47 17.84 17.11
C GLY A 266 -14.87 17.08 15.85
N ALA A 267 -14.59 15.79 15.82
CA ALA A 267 -15.02 14.89 14.75
C ALA A 267 -16.52 14.59 14.87
N LYS A 268 -17.31 15.04 13.90
CA LYS A 268 -18.78 14.89 13.91
C LYS A 268 -19.21 13.59 13.21
N VAL A 269 -18.65 12.47 13.64
CA VAL A 269 -18.79 11.16 12.97
C VAL A 269 -20.05 10.39 13.39
N TYR A 270 -20.59 10.67 14.57
CA TYR A 270 -21.73 9.94 15.13
C TYR A 270 -23.11 10.50 14.77
N SER A 271 -23.19 11.75 14.28
CA SER A 271 -24.44 12.38 13.86
C SER A 271 -24.60 12.37 12.34
N LEU A 272 -25.83 12.18 11.88
CA LEU A 272 -26.16 12.22 10.46
C LEU A 272 -25.81 13.59 9.83
N GLU A 273 -26.07 14.66 10.57
CA GLU A 273 -25.76 16.03 10.17
C GLU A 273 -24.24 16.23 10.02
N GLY A 274 -23.45 15.66 10.91
CA GLY A 274 -21.99 15.72 10.87
C GLY A 274 -21.41 14.96 9.68
N GLN A 275 -21.86 13.73 9.45
CA GLN A 275 -21.46 12.94 8.29
C GLN A 275 -21.83 13.66 6.98
N THR A 276 -23.05 14.21 6.91
CA THR A 276 -23.51 14.99 5.77
C THR A 276 -22.62 16.20 5.53
N ALA A 277 -22.18 16.89 6.60
CA ALA A 277 -21.28 18.04 6.48
C ALA A 277 -19.93 17.68 5.85
N TYR A 278 -19.35 16.51 6.15
CA TYR A 278 -18.11 16.05 5.53
C TYR A 278 -18.31 15.68 4.05
N SER A 279 -19.41 15.01 3.70
CA SER A 279 -19.75 14.73 2.30
C SER A 279 -19.91 16.03 1.50
N LEU A 280 -20.67 17.00 2.03
CA LEU A 280 -20.84 18.30 1.40
C LEU A 280 -19.52 19.08 1.27
N TYR A 281 -18.63 18.99 2.26
CA TYR A 281 -17.30 19.58 2.18
C TYR A 281 -16.52 19.02 0.98
N TRP A 282 -16.41 17.70 0.86
CA TRP A 282 -15.66 17.09 -0.23
C TRP A 282 -16.32 17.30 -1.60
N THR A 283 -17.66 17.30 -1.67
CA THR A 283 -18.39 17.64 -2.90
C THR A 283 -18.13 19.07 -3.34
N LYS A 284 -18.03 20.02 -2.39
CA LYS A 284 -17.65 21.40 -2.70
C LYS A 284 -16.24 21.45 -3.30
N ILE A 285 -15.27 20.76 -2.70
CA ILE A 285 -13.89 20.69 -3.23
C ILE A 285 -13.86 20.07 -4.64
N GLU A 286 -14.62 19.00 -4.88
CA GLU A 286 -14.72 18.39 -6.21
C GLU A 286 -15.26 19.38 -7.25
N LYS A 287 -16.30 20.14 -6.87
CA LYS A 287 -16.90 21.16 -7.73
C LYS A 287 -15.92 22.27 -8.07
N GLU A 288 -15.19 22.78 -7.08
CA GLU A 288 -14.15 23.81 -7.29
C GLU A 288 -13.05 23.32 -8.25
N LEU A 289 -12.61 22.05 -8.11
CA LEU A 289 -11.65 21.45 -9.05
C LEU A 289 -12.25 21.31 -10.45
N GLN A 290 -13.52 20.96 -10.58
CA GLN A 290 -14.20 20.86 -11.87
C GLN A 290 -14.29 22.23 -12.57
N GLU A 291 -14.67 23.28 -11.85
CA GLU A 291 -14.71 24.65 -12.36
C GLU A 291 -13.33 25.11 -12.84
N GLN A 292 -12.25 24.77 -12.11
CA GLN A 292 -10.88 25.04 -12.54
C GLN A 292 -10.48 24.29 -13.82
N ILE A 293 -10.85 23.01 -13.95
CA ILE A 293 -10.58 22.20 -15.16
C ILE A 293 -11.28 22.82 -16.37
N GLU A 294 -12.54 23.22 -16.22
CA GLU A 294 -13.33 23.87 -17.27
C GLU A 294 -12.73 25.22 -17.67
N ALA A 295 -12.30 26.03 -16.70
CA ALA A 295 -11.66 27.32 -16.94
C ALA A 295 -10.32 27.19 -17.69
N LEU A 296 -9.55 26.11 -17.47
CA LEU A 296 -8.29 25.85 -18.17
C LEU A 296 -8.50 25.41 -19.62
N GLY A 297 -9.64 24.80 -19.95
CA GLY A 297 -10.10 24.46 -21.31
C GLY A 297 -9.30 23.39 -22.07
N ASP A 298 -8.07 23.09 -21.65
CA ASP A 298 -7.17 22.11 -22.25
C ASP A 298 -6.80 21.01 -21.24
N PRO A 299 -7.13 19.73 -21.51
CA PRO A 299 -6.81 18.61 -20.63
C PRO A 299 -5.32 18.48 -20.27
N THR A 300 -4.40 18.92 -21.16
CA THR A 300 -2.96 18.88 -20.90
C THR A 300 -2.52 19.92 -19.88
N ARG A 301 -3.21 21.07 -19.82
CA ARG A 301 -2.97 22.13 -18.83
C ARG A 301 -3.64 21.81 -17.49
N ALA A 302 -4.72 21.03 -17.53
CA ALA A 302 -5.49 20.62 -16.36
C ALA A 302 -5.04 19.30 -15.73
N ILE A 303 -3.89 18.72 -16.14
CA ILE A 303 -3.43 17.41 -15.65
C ILE A 303 -3.38 17.35 -14.11
N HIS A 304 -2.91 18.41 -13.46
CA HIS A 304 -2.81 18.47 -12.01
C HIS A 304 -4.20 18.43 -11.35
N GLN A 305 -5.13 19.28 -11.80
CA GLN A 305 -6.49 19.35 -11.29
C GLN A 305 -7.25 18.05 -11.55
N ILE A 306 -7.05 17.42 -12.72
CA ILE A 306 -7.65 16.12 -13.05
C ILE A 306 -7.14 15.03 -12.11
N LYS A 307 -5.83 14.99 -11.83
CA LYS A 307 -5.27 14.05 -10.85
C LYS A 307 -5.88 14.27 -9.48
N GLU A 308 -5.94 15.52 -9.02
CA GLU A 308 -6.45 15.80 -7.68
C GLU A 308 -7.95 15.57 -7.53
N LYS A 309 -8.72 15.86 -8.59
CA LYS A 309 -10.14 15.52 -8.64
C LYS A 309 -10.37 14.02 -8.47
N ARG A 310 -9.53 13.16 -9.06
CA ARG A 310 -9.64 11.70 -8.88
C ARG A 310 -9.43 11.26 -7.43
N ILE A 311 -8.54 11.92 -6.70
CA ILE A 311 -8.34 11.65 -5.27
C ILE A 311 -9.57 12.07 -4.47
N VAL A 312 -10.10 13.28 -4.70
CA VAL A 312 -11.31 13.75 -4.03
C VAL A 312 -12.51 12.85 -4.34
N GLN A 313 -12.66 12.41 -5.58
CA GLN A 313 -13.70 11.45 -5.97
C GLN A 313 -13.57 10.11 -5.25
N ARG A 314 -12.34 9.63 -5.04
CA ARG A 314 -12.11 8.41 -4.23
C ARG A 314 -12.48 8.63 -2.78
N ILE A 315 -12.10 9.77 -2.19
CA ILE A 315 -12.50 10.13 -0.84
C ILE A 315 -14.02 10.13 -0.72
N LEU A 316 -14.74 10.80 -1.63
CA LEU A 316 -16.20 10.84 -1.65
C LEU A 316 -16.85 9.46 -1.74
N LEU A 317 -16.28 8.57 -2.55
CA LEU A 317 -16.80 7.21 -2.74
C LEU A 317 -16.69 6.37 -1.45
N ASP A 318 -15.54 6.44 -0.79
CA ASP A 318 -15.22 5.57 0.35
C ASP A 318 -15.59 6.20 1.72
N LEU A 319 -15.86 7.51 1.77
CA LEU A 319 -16.20 8.25 2.99
C LEU A 319 -17.39 7.64 3.76
N PRO A 320 -18.52 7.26 3.15
CA PRO A 320 -19.66 6.72 3.89
C PRO A 320 -19.33 5.40 4.61
N GLU A 321 -18.60 4.50 3.95
CA GLU A 321 -18.15 3.24 4.53
C GLU A 321 -17.20 3.48 5.70
N PHE A 322 -16.26 4.43 5.54
CA PHE A 322 -15.35 4.80 6.61
C PHE A 322 -16.06 5.41 7.84
N MET A 323 -17.10 6.22 7.62
CA MET A 323 -17.89 6.80 8.72
C MET A 323 -18.65 5.72 9.49
N GLU A 324 -19.27 4.77 8.80
CA GLU A 324 -19.91 3.62 9.43
C GLU A 324 -18.88 2.76 10.20
N PHE A 325 -17.69 2.57 9.64
CA PHE A 325 -16.61 1.85 10.33
C PHE A 325 -16.17 2.54 11.64
N ILE A 326 -15.95 3.86 11.63
CA ILE A 326 -15.60 4.60 12.87
C ILE A 326 -16.72 4.49 13.91
N LYS A 327 -17.96 4.57 13.47
CA LYS A 327 -19.15 4.47 14.33
C LYS A 327 -19.23 3.10 14.99
N ASP A 328 -19.00 2.03 14.24
CA ASP A 328 -19.01 0.64 14.74
C ASP A 328 -17.80 0.33 15.63
N ALA A 329 -16.64 0.91 15.31
CA ALA A 329 -15.41 0.74 16.08
C ALA A 329 -15.49 1.33 17.50
N LYS A 330 -16.51 2.14 17.81
CA LYS A 330 -16.73 2.79 19.13
C LYS A 330 -15.45 3.44 19.68
N GLY A 331 -14.85 4.32 18.90
CA GLY A 331 -13.71 5.12 19.36
C GLY A 331 -14.03 5.84 20.68
N ILE A 332 -13.08 5.82 21.61
CA ILE A 332 -13.24 6.41 22.93
C ILE A 332 -12.87 7.90 22.84
N PRO A 333 -13.63 8.81 23.47
CA PRO A 333 -13.27 10.23 23.54
C PRO A 333 -11.90 10.45 24.17
N LEU A 334 -11.15 11.45 23.70
CA LEU A 334 -9.83 11.77 24.28
C LEU A 334 -9.87 12.02 25.78
N SER A 335 -10.87 12.75 26.28
CA SER A 335 -11.04 13.04 27.71
C SER A 335 -11.07 11.77 28.57
N GLU A 336 -11.75 10.71 28.11
CA GLU A 336 -11.82 9.44 28.84
C GLU A 336 -10.47 8.72 28.88
N HIS A 337 -9.68 8.83 27.82
CA HIS A 337 -8.31 8.33 27.81
C HIS A 337 -7.41 9.10 28.76
N VAL A 338 -7.53 10.43 28.83
CA VAL A 338 -6.76 11.25 29.77
C VAL A 338 -7.13 10.91 31.22
N ASP A 339 -8.43 10.85 31.53
CA ASP A 339 -8.94 10.57 32.88
C ASP A 339 -8.56 9.16 33.37
N SER A 340 -8.56 8.17 32.47
CA SER A 340 -8.19 6.80 32.80
C SER A 340 -6.68 6.56 32.85
N GLY A 341 -5.86 7.51 32.40
CA GLY A 341 -4.42 7.30 32.21
C GLY A 341 -4.13 6.30 31.09
N PHE A 342 -4.89 6.38 29.99
CA PHE A 342 -4.76 5.58 28.77
C PHE A 342 -4.88 4.06 28.97
N LYS A 343 -5.54 3.59 30.04
CA LYS A 343 -5.67 2.16 30.39
C LYS A 343 -6.19 1.30 29.25
N ASP A 344 -7.21 1.77 28.52
CA ASP A 344 -7.79 1.00 27.43
C ASP A 344 -6.83 0.86 26.24
N ILE A 345 -6.05 1.89 25.94
CA ILE A 345 -5.00 1.83 24.92
C ILE A 345 -3.90 0.87 25.37
N ILE A 346 -3.43 0.99 26.60
CA ILE A 346 -2.38 0.11 27.16
C ILE A 346 -2.83 -1.36 27.10
N LYS A 347 -4.08 -1.63 27.48
CA LYS A 347 -4.68 -2.96 27.37
C LYS A 347 -4.79 -3.44 25.92
N PHE A 348 -5.18 -2.57 25.00
CA PHE A 348 -5.22 -2.86 23.56
C PHE A 348 -3.84 -3.22 23.01
N LEU A 349 -2.79 -2.51 23.45
CA LEU A 349 -1.39 -2.83 23.13
C LEU A 349 -0.92 -4.14 23.78
N GLY A 350 -1.66 -4.68 24.75
CA GLY A 350 -1.37 -5.92 25.45
C GLY A 350 -0.28 -5.75 26.52
N PHE A 351 -0.36 -4.69 27.32
CA PHE A 351 0.57 -4.36 28.42
C PHE A 351 -0.09 -4.26 29.79
#